data_AF-A0A7C2KVC7-F1
#
_entry.id   AF-A0A7C2KVC7-F1
#
_cell.length_a   1.000
_cell.length_b   1.000
_cell.length_c   1.000
_cell.angle_alpha   90.00
_cell.angle_beta   90.00
_cell.angle_gamma   90.00
#
_symmetry.space_group_name_H-M   'P 1'
#
loop_
_entity.id
_entity.type
_entity.pdbx_description
1 polymer ?
#
loop_
_entity_poly.entity_id
_entity_poly.type
_entity_poly.pdbx_seq_one_letter_code
_entity_poly.pdbx_strand_id
1 'polypeptide(L)'
;MSNSLDRLKALSSKLEEKTRKKNAAKEVKRDADSDHQPSAEKQDTPAPAETNGTDSVRSENIKRLEELYTMLGIFEKSPDFDKIFIYKAMNLSGIGLKEEDFGEVREGKYIQIIAITYEPDKNGKKKAKNISLGYFGKAEALQPERKNNIIEFVLRWRYEKAFQNVEHYKELIAKLKSSDRLF
;
A
#
# COMPACT_ATOMS: atom_id res chain seq x y z
N MET A 1 -0.73 -43.22 -13.64
CA MET A 1 -1.13 -42.03 -12.85
C MET A 1 -0.02 -41.73 -11.81
N SER A 2 1.01 -40.98 -12.20
CA SER A 2 1.94 -40.29 -11.28
C SER A 2 2.52 -39.12 -12.06
N ASN A 3 2.03 -37.89 -11.83
CA ASN A 3 2.59 -36.74 -12.55
C ASN A 3 2.49 -35.40 -11.78
N SER A 4 1.96 -35.41 -10.55
CA SER A 4 1.87 -34.20 -9.73
C SER A 4 2.91 -34.18 -8.61
N LEU A 5 3.19 -35.34 -8.01
CA LEU A 5 4.09 -35.45 -6.85
C LEU A 5 5.57 -35.39 -7.26
N ASP A 6 5.91 -35.96 -8.42
CA ASP A 6 7.27 -35.89 -8.99
C ASP A 6 7.62 -34.48 -9.47
N ARG A 7 6.63 -33.71 -9.97
CA ARG A 7 6.80 -32.30 -10.34
C ARG A 7 7.04 -31.41 -9.12
N LEU A 8 6.34 -31.66 -8.02
CA LEU A 8 6.55 -30.92 -6.77
C LEU A 8 7.94 -31.17 -6.19
N LYS A 9 8.40 -32.43 -6.19
CA LYS A 9 9.77 -32.77 -5.77
C LYS A 9 10.83 -32.14 -6.66
N ALA A 10 10.62 -32.13 -7.98
CA ALA A 10 11.54 -31.47 -8.91
C ALA A 10 11.62 -29.95 -8.70
N LEU A 11 10.50 -29.30 -8.37
CA LEU A 11 10.46 -27.87 -8.07
C LEU A 11 11.13 -27.54 -6.72
N SER A 12 10.93 -28.36 -5.69
CA SER A 12 11.58 -28.16 -4.38
C SER A 12 13.10 -28.34 -4.47
N SER A 13 13.58 -29.38 -5.15
CA SER A 13 15.02 -29.60 -5.34
C SER A 13 15.68 -28.45 -6.12
N LYS A 14 14.99 -27.90 -7.13
CA LYS A 14 15.50 -26.78 -7.93
C LYS A 14 15.53 -25.45 -7.16
N LEU A 15 14.61 -25.27 -6.21
CA LEU A 15 14.61 -24.14 -5.29
C LEU A 15 15.77 -24.23 -4.30
N GLU A 16 15.97 -25.41 -3.69
CA GLU A 16 17.07 -25.64 -2.73
C GLU A 16 18.45 -25.41 -3.37
N GLU A 17 18.66 -25.89 -4.59
CA GLU A 17 19.92 -25.70 -5.33
C GLU A 17 20.17 -24.21 -5.64
N LYS A 18 19.12 -23.45 -5.96
CA LYS A 18 19.21 -22.01 -6.25
C LYS A 18 19.54 -21.20 -4.98
N THR A 19 19.00 -21.59 -3.83
CA THR A 19 19.39 -21.01 -2.53
C THR A 19 20.82 -21.34 -2.12
N ARG A 20 21.29 -22.58 -2.36
CA ARG A 20 22.69 -22.97 -2.08
C ARG A 20 23.68 -22.18 -2.95
N LYS A 21 23.40 -22.02 -4.25
CA LYS A 21 24.24 -21.19 -5.15
C LYS A 21 24.24 -19.71 -4.78
N LYS A 22 23.12 -19.17 -4.29
CA LYS A 22 23.01 -17.76 -3.84
C LYS A 22 23.76 -17.52 -2.52
N ASN A 23 23.82 -18.51 -1.63
CA ASN A 23 24.56 -18.43 -0.37
C ASN A 23 26.07 -18.63 -0.58
N ALA A 24 26.48 -19.58 -1.44
CA ALA A 24 27.89 -19.76 -1.79
C ALA A 24 28.50 -18.53 -2.49
N ALA A 25 27.74 -17.82 -3.32
CA ALA A 25 28.19 -16.58 -3.95
C ALA A 25 28.34 -15.39 -2.98
N LYS A 26 27.79 -15.49 -1.76
CA LYS A 26 27.92 -14.48 -0.70
C LYS A 26 29.10 -14.74 0.25
N GLU A 27 29.61 -15.96 0.31
CA GLU A 27 30.76 -16.31 1.16
C GLU A 27 32.11 -15.97 0.51
N VAL A 28 32.22 -15.99 -0.83
CA VAL A 28 33.49 -15.75 -1.54
C VAL A 28 33.92 -14.26 -1.59
N LYS A 29 33.15 -13.33 -1.02
CA LYS A 29 33.45 -11.88 -1.05
C LYS A 29 33.87 -11.25 0.28
N ARG A 30 34.14 -12.04 1.32
CA ARG A 30 34.57 -11.52 2.62
C ARG A 30 35.79 -12.28 3.12
N ASP A 31 36.94 -12.10 2.47
CA ASP A 31 38.24 -12.39 3.07
C ASP A 31 39.31 -11.57 2.34
N ALA A 32 39.60 -10.37 2.87
CA ALA A 32 40.91 -9.74 2.83
C ALA A 32 40.92 -8.56 3.81
N ASP A 33 41.90 -8.62 4.71
CA ASP A 33 42.47 -7.57 5.57
C ASP A 33 41.98 -7.37 7.02
N SER A 34 42.67 -8.13 7.91
CA SER A 34 43.55 -7.64 8.99
C SER A 34 42.96 -7.02 10.28
N ASP A 35 43.05 -7.83 11.35
CA ASP A 35 43.55 -7.52 12.71
C ASP A 35 43.33 -6.12 13.34
N HIS A 36 42.51 -6.05 14.40
CA HIS A 36 42.97 -5.82 15.79
C HIS A 36 41.77 -5.73 16.77
N GLN A 37 41.86 -6.47 17.88
CA GLN A 37 41.19 -6.23 19.17
C GLN A 37 42.31 -6.02 20.22
N PRO A 38 42.10 -5.48 21.45
CA PRO A 38 40.85 -5.45 22.23
C PRO A 38 40.58 -4.17 23.06
N SER A 39 39.36 -4.02 23.62
CA SER A 39 39.07 -3.82 25.07
C SER A 39 37.79 -3.00 25.37
N ALA A 40 36.99 -3.59 26.27
CA ALA A 40 35.91 -3.09 27.15
C ALA A 40 35.40 -1.65 27.09
N GLU A 41 34.06 -1.50 27.02
CA GLU A 41 33.28 -0.75 28.03
C GLU A 41 31.76 -1.04 27.93
N LYS A 42 31.11 -1.19 29.09
CA LYS A 42 29.66 -1.37 29.21
C LYS A 42 28.96 -0.03 28.93
N GLN A 43 27.96 -0.02 28.06
CA GLN A 43 27.00 1.07 28.00
C GLN A 43 25.57 0.51 28.00
N ASP A 44 24.81 1.01 28.98
CA ASP A 44 23.37 0.86 29.12
C ASP A 44 22.67 1.14 27.80
N THR A 45 21.84 0.21 27.35
CA THR A 45 20.91 0.44 26.24
C THR A 45 19.65 1.06 26.82
N PRO A 46 19.29 2.31 26.48
CA PRO A 46 17.93 2.77 26.69
C PRO A 46 17.03 1.97 25.74
N ALA A 47 15.89 1.51 26.25
CA ALA A 47 14.84 0.88 25.45
C ALA A 47 14.51 1.73 24.20
N PRO A 48 14.24 1.12 23.03
CA PRO A 48 14.01 1.88 21.82
C PRO A 48 12.72 2.69 21.98
N ALA A 49 12.87 4.02 21.97
CA ALA A 49 11.78 4.96 21.79
C ALA A 49 11.28 4.86 20.34
N GLU A 50 10.46 3.85 20.05
CA GLU A 50 9.75 3.75 18.77
C GLU A 50 8.46 4.56 18.85
N THR A 51 8.48 5.82 18.37
CA THR A 51 7.22 6.54 18.06
C THR A 51 7.36 7.76 17.14
N ASN A 52 8.56 8.21 16.76
CA ASN A 52 8.69 9.44 15.96
C ASN A 52 8.67 9.25 14.44
N GLY A 53 8.90 8.03 13.93
CA GLY A 53 9.07 7.79 12.49
C GLY A 53 7.78 7.52 11.72
N THR A 54 6.74 6.99 12.36
CA THR A 54 5.48 6.64 11.68
C THR A 54 4.56 7.85 11.51
N ASP A 55 4.54 8.73 12.49
CA ASP A 55 3.69 9.93 12.48
C ASP A 55 4.18 10.95 11.46
N SER A 56 5.49 11.04 11.23
CA SER A 56 6.06 11.87 10.16
C SER A 56 5.65 11.37 8.77
N VAL A 57 5.77 10.07 8.51
CA VAL A 57 5.42 9.47 7.21
C VAL A 57 3.93 9.63 6.89
N ARG A 58 3.05 9.46 7.88
CA ARG A 58 1.61 9.66 7.67
C ARG A 58 1.28 11.12 7.40
N SER A 59 1.90 12.04 8.14
CA SER A 59 1.70 13.48 7.96
C SER A 59 2.16 13.95 6.58
N GLU A 60 3.32 13.47 6.12
CA GLU A 60 3.81 13.71 4.76
C GLU A 60 2.87 13.14 3.70
N ASN A 61 2.30 11.95 3.95
CA ASN A 61 1.33 11.35 3.05
C ASN A 61 0.05 12.19 2.92
N ILE A 62 -0.53 12.61 4.05
CA ILE A 62 -1.74 13.44 4.07
C ILE A 62 -1.49 14.76 3.35
N LYS A 63 -0.38 15.45 3.66
CA LYS A 63 -0.03 16.72 3.03
C LYS A 63 0.03 16.59 1.50
N ARG A 64 0.74 15.57 1.00
CA ARG A 64 0.85 15.35 -0.44
C ARG A 64 -0.47 14.92 -1.07
N LEU A 65 -1.29 14.15 -0.36
CA LEU A 65 -2.62 13.76 -0.82
C LEU A 65 -3.55 14.98 -0.97
N GLU A 66 -3.45 15.96 -0.07
CA GLU A 66 -4.20 17.22 -0.12
C GLU A 66 -3.77 18.12 -1.29
N GLU A 67 -2.45 18.21 -1.55
CA GLU A 67 -1.93 18.88 -2.75
C GLU A 67 -2.50 18.26 -4.03
N LEU A 68 -2.46 16.93 -4.14
CA LEU A 68 -2.98 16.18 -5.30
C LEU A 68 -4.51 16.32 -5.42
N TYR A 69 -5.24 16.29 -4.31
CA TYR A 69 -6.68 16.52 -4.25
C TYR A 69 -7.07 17.85 -4.90
N THR A 70 -6.32 18.91 -4.58
CA THR A 70 -6.51 20.25 -5.14
C THR A 70 -6.09 20.28 -6.61
N MET A 71 -4.90 19.78 -6.94
CA MET A 71 -4.35 19.80 -8.30
C MET A 71 -5.19 19.02 -9.31
N LEU A 72 -5.80 17.91 -8.88
CA LEU A 72 -6.64 17.07 -9.73
C LEU A 72 -8.11 17.53 -9.79
N GLY A 73 -8.50 18.56 -9.03
CA GLY A 73 -9.87 19.07 -9.02
C GLY A 73 -10.88 18.14 -8.34
N ILE A 74 -10.44 17.27 -7.42
CA ILE A 74 -11.33 16.28 -6.79
C ILE A 74 -12.43 16.95 -5.94
N PHE A 75 -12.14 18.14 -5.41
CA PHE A 75 -13.09 18.96 -4.66
C PHE A 75 -14.38 19.28 -5.43
N GLU A 76 -14.35 19.28 -6.76
CA GLU A 76 -15.56 19.52 -7.57
C GLU A 76 -16.64 18.43 -7.37
N LYS A 77 -16.22 17.21 -7.01
CA LYS A 77 -17.12 16.08 -6.75
C LYS A 77 -17.25 15.71 -5.28
N SER A 78 -16.23 16.03 -4.48
CA SER A 78 -16.21 15.76 -3.04
C SER A 78 -15.59 16.98 -2.34
N PRO A 79 -16.36 18.04 -2.03
CA PRO A 79 -15.82 19.35 -1.64
C PRO A 79 -14.95 19.39 -0.39
N ASP A 80 -15.23 18.52 0.57
CA ASP A 80 -14.46 18.45 1.82
C ASP A 80 -13.40 17.36 1.70
N PHE A 81 -12.14 17.72 1.94
CA PHE A 81 -11.01 16.78 1.87
C PHE A 81 -11.24 15.56 2.77
N ASP A 82 -11.63 15.77 4.03
CA ASP A 82 -11.87 14.67 4.97
C ASP A 82 -12.95 13.69 4.51
N LYS A 83 -13.91 14.16 3.70
CA LYS A 83 -14.98 13.30 3.18
C LYS A 83 -14.48 12.30 2.16
N ILE A 84 -13.30 12.45 1.56
CA ILE A 84 -12.77 11.43 0.66
C ILE A 84 -12.49 10.11 1.39
N PHE A 85 -12.32 10.12 2.72
CA PHE A 85 -12.08 8.90 3.49
C PHE A 85 -13.34 8.16 3.90
N ILE A 86 -14.54 8.70 3.65
CA ILE A 86 -15.80 7.96 3.90
C ILE A 86 -15.97 6.79 2.91
N TYR A 87 -15.35 6.91 1.73
CA TYR A 87 -15.42 5.89 0.70
C TYR A 87 -14.76 4.59 1.16
N LYS A 88 -15.37 3.47 0.75
CA LYS A 88 -14.92 2.13 1.10
C LYS A 88 -13.76 1.66 0.24
N ALA A 89 -13.74 2.10 -1.02
CA ALA A 89 -12.67 1.81 -1.94
C ALA A 89 -12.54 2.96 -2.95
N MET A 90 -11.35 3.06 -3.55
CA MET A 90 -11.06 3.97 -4.64
C MET A 90 -10.30 3.21 -5.73
N ASN A 91 -10.82 3.27 -6.95
CA ASN A 91 -10.32 2.57 -8.13
C ASN A 91 -9.92 3.56 -9.21
N LEU A 92 -8.94 3.15 -10.02
CA LEU A 92 -8.49 3.87 -11.19
C LEU A 92 -8.87 3.07 -12.44
N SER A 93 -9.60 3.70 -13.35
CA SER A 93 -9.82 3.19 -14.71
C SER A 93 -8.77 3.77 -15.66
N GLY A 94 -8.47 3.03 -16.73
CA GLY A 94 -7.62 3.49 -17.84
C GLY A 94 -6.12 3.35 -17.62
N ILE A 95 -5.66 3.16 -16.37
CA ILE A 95 -4.27 2.89 -16.03
C ILE A 95 -4.19 1.69 -15.08
N GLY A 96 -3.23 0.79 -15.32
CA GLY A 96 -2.95 -0.33 -14.43
C GLY A 96 -2.32 0.09 -13.11
N LEU A 97 -2.74 -0.57 -12.02
CA LEU A 97 -2.28 -0.32 -10.65
C LEU A 97 -1.74 -1.59 -9.99
N LYS A 98 -1.75 -2.72 -10.69
CA LYS A 98 -1.18 -3.96 -10.16
C LYS A 98 0.30 -4.00 -10.50
N GLU A 99 1.03 -4.86 -9.82
CA GLU A 99 2.47 -5.00 -10.05
C GLU A 99 2.79 -5.39 -11.49
N GLU A 100 1.96 -6.26 -12.09
CA GLU A 100 2.15 -6.73 -13.46
C GLU A 100 1.82 -5.70 -14.55
N ASP A 101 0.99 -4.69 -14.27
CA ASP A 101 0.50 -3.69 -15.24
C ASP A 101 0.71 -2.24 -14.78
N PHE A 102 1.63 -2.02 -13.83
CA PHE A 102 1.73 -0.74 -13.13
C PHE A 102 2.06 0.42 -14.09
N GLY A 103 1.17 1.42 -14.12
CA GLY A 103 1.33 2.60 -14.99
C GLY A 103 1.02 2.35 -16.46
N GLU A 104 0.70 1.11 -16.86
CA GLU A 104 0.34 0.80 -18.24
C GLU A 104 -0.99 1.47 -18.61
N VAL A 105 -0.97 2.23 -19.70
CA VAL A 105 -2.14 2.88 -20.27
C VAL A 105 -2.95 1.87 -21.07
N ARG A 106 -4.24 1.78 -20.77
CA ARG A 106 -5.18 0.93 -21.52
C ARG A 106 -5.74 1.71 -22.71
N GLU A 107 -5.36 1.31 -23.91
CA GLU A 107 -5.77 2.00 -25.13
C GLU A 107 -7.30 2.09 -25.29
N GLY A 108 -7.77 3.24 -25.77
CA GLY A 108 -9.18 3.54 -25.97
C GLY A 108 -9.98 3.72 -24.67
N LYS A 109 -9.35 3.61 -23.50
CA LYS A 109 -10.02 3.81 -22.21
C LYS A 109 -9.83 5.23 -21.68
N TYR A 110 -10.83 5.67 -20.94
CA TYR A 110 -10.78 6.92 -20.19
C TYR A 110 -10.11 6.72 -18.84
N ILE A 111 -9.30 7.69 -18.45
CA ILE A 111 -8.74 7.77 -17.10
C ILE A 111 -9.79 8.38 -16.18
N GLN A 112 -10.15 7.63 -15.14
CA GLN A 112 -11.18 8.04 -14.20
C GLN A 112 -10.87 7.51 -12.80
N ILE A 113 -11.00 8.38 -11.80
CA ILE A 113 -11.00 7.98 -10.39
C ILE A 113 -12.44 7.71 -9.97
N ILE A 114 -12.68 6.52 -9.44
CA ILE A 114 -13.99 6.03 -9.05
C ILE A 114 -13.94 5.61 -7.58
N ALA A 115 -14.77 6.24 -6.75
CA ALA A 115 -14.97 5.84 -5.36
C ALA A 115 -16.18 4.92 -5.21
N ILE A 116 -16.14 4.06 -4.19
CA ILE A 116 -17.24 3.16 -3.83
C ILE A 116 -17.78 3.55 -2.45
N THR A 117 -19.09 3.75 -2.36
CA THR A 117 -19.82 3.93 -1.10
C THR A 117 -20.86 2.82 -0.91
N TYR A 118 -21.34 2.66 0.33
CA TYR A 118 -22.51 1.84 0.63
C TYR A 118 -23.66 2.73 1.05
N GLU A 119 -24.64 2.87 0.16
CA GLU A 119 -25.91 3.52 0.49
C GLU A 119 -26.96 2.45 0.84
N PRO A 120 -27.81 2.67 1.85
CA PRO A 120 -28.97 1.83 2.08
C PRO A 120 -29.90 1.91 0.87
N ASP A 121 -30.34 0.77 0.33
CA ASP A 121 -31.44 0.79 -0.64
C ASP A 121 -32.79 1.10 0.04
N LYS A 122 -33.85 1.23 -0.76
CA LYS A 122 -35.22 1.52 -0.25
C LYS A 122 -35.71 0.49 0.79
N ASN A 123 -35.05 -0.66 0.90
CA ASN A 123 -35.38 -1.74 1.82
C ASN A 123 -34.32 -1.89 2.94
N GLY A 124 -33.42 -0.90 3.10
CA GLY A 124 -32.37 -0.89 4.11
C GLY A 124 -31.15 -1.78 3.79
N LYS A 125 -31.13 -2.46 2.64
CA LYS A 125 -30.00 -3.32 2.24
C LYS A 125 -28.89 -2.48 1.64
N LYS A 126 -27.69 -2.54 2.22
CA LYS A 126 -26.51 -1.80 1.75
C LYS A 126 -26.13 -2.27 0.34
N LYS A 127 -26.15 -1.38 -0.64
CA LYS A 127 -25.68 -1.64 -2.01
C LYS A 127 -24.45 -0.78 -2.30
N ALA A 128 -23.49 -1.37 -3.01
CA ALA A 128 -22.34 -0.64 -3.52
C ALA A 128 -22.79 0.35 -4.58
N LYS A 129 -22.29 1.58 -4.49
CA LYS A 129 -22.52 2.64 -5.48
C LYS A 129 -21.19 3.22 -5.91
N ASN A 130 -21.00 3.33 -7.22
CA ASN A 130 -19.84 3.96 -7.83
C ASN A 130 -20.08 5.47 -7.95
N ILE A 131 -19.11 6.27 -7.50
CA ILE A 131 -19.11 7.72 -7.61
C ILE A 131 -17.87 8.10 -8.41
N SER A 132 -18.06 8.83 -9.50
CA SER A 132 -16.95 9.41 -10.26
C SER A 132 -16.39 10.61 -9.49
N LEU A 133 -15.14 10.53 -9.07
CA LEU A 133 -14.45 11.65 -8.41
C LEU A 133 -13.71 12.55 -9.41
N GLY A 134 -13.31 12.01 -10.55
CA GLY A 134 -12.64 12.80 -11.59
C GLY A 134 -12.58 12.04 -12.89
N TYR A 135 -12.86 12.74 -14.00
CA TYR A 135 -12.75 12.22 -15.36
C TYR A 135 -11.73 13.07 -16.09
N PHE A 136 -10.65 12.43 -16.54
CA PHE A 136 -9.48 13.14 -17.04
C PHE A 136 -9.34 13.08 -18.56
N GLY A 137 -10.20 12.32 -19.24
CA GLY A 137 -10.13 12.15 -20.70
C GLY A 137 -9.40 10.86 -21.10
N LYS A 138 -9.13 10.73 -22.40
CA LYS A 138 -8.51 9.54 -22.98
C LYS A 138 -7.07 9.40 -22.49
N ALA A 139 -6.66 8.17 -22.21
CA ALA A 139 -5.39 7.92 -21.58
C ALA A 139 -4.18 8.32 -22.45
N GLU A 140 -4.30 8.28 -23.77
CA GLU A 140 -3.26 8.66 -24.74
C GLU A 140 -3.07 10.17 -24.82
N ALA A 141 -4.14 10.94 -24.62
CA ALA A 141 -4.13 12.41 -24.72
C ALA A 141 -3.60 13.11 -23.46
N LEU A 142 -3.40 12.36 -22.37
CA LEU A 142 -2.93 12.92 -21.11
C LEU A 142 -1.41 13.03 -21.06
N GLN A 143 -0.93 14.14 -20.50
CA GLN A 143 0.50 14.31 -20.22
C GLN A 143 0.97 13.30 -19.17
N PRO A 144 2.20 12.75 -19.30
CA PRO A 144 2.73 11.75 -18.36
C PRO A 144 2.68 12.20 -16.90
N GLU A 145 3.05 13.45 -16.62
CA GLU A 145 3.01 14.04 -15.28
C GLU A 145 1.60 13.99 -14.67
N ARG A 146 0.57 14.32 -15.47
CA ARG A 146 -0.82 14.27 -15.01
C ARG A 146 -1.27 12.84 -14.70
N LYS A 147 -0.82 11.84 -15.48
CA LYS A 147 -1.09 10.42 -15.18
C LYS A 147 -0.42 10.00 -13.86
N ASN A 148 0.82 10.41 -13.64
CA ASN A 148 1.55 10.13 -12.41
C ASN A 148 0.85 10.73 -11.19
N ASN A 149 0.38 11.98 -11.27
CA ASN A 149 -0.38 12.61 -10.18
C ASN A 149 -1.69 11.86 -9.88
N ILE A 150 -2.39 11.37 -10.90
CA ILE A 150 -3.62 10.56 -10.74
C ILE A 150 -3.32 9.23 -10.05
N ILE A 151 -2.27 8.53 -10.47
CA ILE A 151 -1.83 7.26 -9.86
C ILE A 151 -1.44 7.52 -8.40
N GLU A 152 -0.59 8.53 -8.15
CA GLU A 152 -0.10 8.90 -6.83
C GLU A 152 -1.26 9.21 -5.88
N PHE A 153 -2.26 9.97 -6.33
CA PHE A 153 -3.44 10.29 -5.53
C PHE A 153 -4.17 9.04 -5.03
N VAL A 154 -4.44 8.10 -5.95
CA VAL A 154 -5.14 6.85 -5.60
C VAL A 154 -4.31 5.99 -4.64
N LEU A 155 -3.00 5.89 -4.85
CA LEU A 155 -2.11 5.12 -3.99
C LEU A 155 -1.99 5.73 -2.59
N ARG A 156 -1.81 7.05 -2.47
CA ARG A 156 -1.73 7.76 -1.19
C ARG A 156 -3.04 7.69 -0.41
N TRP A 157 -4.17 7.76 -1.10
CA TRP A 157 -5.47 7.53 -0.48
C TRP A 157 -5.59 6.11 0.07
N ARG A 158 -5.20 5.10 -0.72
CA ARG A 158 -5.24 3.68 -0.29
C ARG A 158 -4.29 3.43 0.88
N TYR A 159 -3.12 4.07 0.87
CA TYR A 159 -2.16 4.04 1.96
C TYR A 159 -2.80 4.55 3.25
N GLU A 160 -3.33 5.79 3.25
CA GLU A 160 -4.02 6.34 4.42
C GLU A 160 -5.21 5.48 4.86
N LYS A 161 -5.98 4.93 3.92
CA LYS A 161 -7.11 4.07 4.25
C LYS A 161 -6.68 2.79 4.97
N ALA A 162 -5.52 2.23 4.62
CA ALA A 162 -4.95 1.10 5.31
C ALA A 162 -4.53 1.46 6.75
N PHE A 163 -3.93 2.64 6.97
CA PHE A 163 -3.61 3.12 8.32
C PHE A 163 -4.86 3.26 9.20
N GLN A 164 -5.94 3.84 8.68
CA GLN A 164 -7.21 3.92 9.42
C GLN A 164 -7.71 2.55 9.86
N ASN A 165 -7.55 1.52 9.02
CA ASN A 165 -7.93 0.15 9.37
C ASN A 165 -7.01 -0.42 10.47
N VAL A 166 -5.70 -0.18 10.38
CA VAL A 166 -4.74 -0.62 11.41
C VAL A 166 -5.06 0.03 12.76
N GLU A 167 -5.29 1.34 12.80
CA GLU A 167 -5.67 2.06 14.03
C GLU A 167 -6.98 1.53 14.61
N HIS A 168 -7.99 1.29 13.76
CA HIS A 168 -9.24 0.66 14.21
C HIS A 168 -9.01 -0.68 14.91
N TYR A 169 -8.15 -1.55 14.36
CA TYR A 169 -7.83 -2.83 15.01
C TYR A 169 -7.03 -2.65 16.30
N LYS A 170 -6.11 -1.69 16.37
CA LYS A 170 -5.40 -1.35 17.62
C LYS A 170 -6.39 -0.96 18.72
N GLU A 171 -7.38 -0.12 18.41
CA GLU A 171 -8.43 0.26 19.35
C GLU A 171 -9.27 -0.93 19.82
N LEU A 172 -9.67 -1.83 18.91
CA LEU A 172 -10.42 -3.03 19.26
C LEU A 172 -9.63 -3.97 20.16
N ILE A 173 -8.33 -4.16 19.88
CA ILE A 173 -7.43 -4.96 20.71
C ILE A 173 -7.23 -4.30 22.09
N ALA A 174 -7.10 -2.98 22.14
CA ALA A 174 -6.97 -2.24 23.40
C ALA A 174 -8.22 -2.43 24.29
N LYS A 175 -9.42 -2.39 23.69
CA LYS A 175 -10.69 -2.65 24.41
C LYS A 175 -10.75 -4.06 25.01
N LEU A 176 -10.17 -5.05 24.33
CA LEU A 176 -10.05 -6.41 24.87
C LEU A 176 -9.10 -6.49 26.07
N LYS A 177 -8.02 -5.69 26.07
CA LYS A 177 -7.06 -5.65 27.18
C LYS A 177 -7.56 -4.87 28.39
N SER A 178 -8.35 -3.81 28.16
CA SER A 178 -8.92 -2.99 29.23
C SER A 178 -10.17 -3.59 29.86
N SER A 179 -10.89 -4.42 29.12
CA SER A 179 -12.04 -5.15 29.65
C SER A 179 -11.50 -6.43 30.26
N ASP A 180 -11.52 -6.53 31.59
CA ASP A 180 -11.29 -7.79 32.30
C ASP A 180 -12.31 -8.80 31.77
N ARG A 181 -11.87 -9.61 30.79
CA ARG A 181 -12.64 -10.70 30.16
C ARG A 181 -13.99 -10.28 29.58
N LEU A 182 -13.99 -9.90 28.30
CA LEU A 182 -15.16 -10.20 27.47
C LEU A 182 -15.24 -11.73 27.39
N PHE A 183 -16.09 -12.31 28.25
CA PHE A 183 -16.29 -13.73 28.59
C PHE A 183 -15.38 -14.32 29.68
#